data_AF-A0A6L5XZ51-F1
#
_entry.id   AF-A0A6L5XZ51-F1
#
_cell.length_a   1.000
_cell.length_b   1.000
_cell.length_c   1.000
_cell.angle_alpha   90.00
_cell.angle_beta   90.00
_cell.angle_gamma   90.00
#
_symmetry.space_group_name_H-M   'P 1'
#
loop_
_entity.id
_entity.type
_entity.pdbx_description
1 polymer ?
#
loop_
_entity_poly.entity_id
_entity_poly.type
_entity_poly.pdbx_seq_one_letter_code
_entity_poly.pdbx_strand_id
1 'polypeptide(L)'
;MLAGIGADGQLNYLYPQYQVEPVNRVQGVNRVTGKEGTNEIDKTKETECQTCKARRYVDGSDEGNVSFKAPGYISPEASGAVVRSHEQEHVANAESEGSTPGKELISASVSLKVAVCPECGKSYVAGGTTTTTMKYSSNPYDQGRKTIEGSFLKGKNVDLVA
;
A
#
# COMPACT_ATOMS: atom_id res chain seq x y z
N MET A 1 -19.76 -25.74 25.28
CA MET A 1 -18.85 -25.23 26.32
C MET A 1 -19.33 -25.74 27.66
N LEU A 2 -18.66 -26.76 28.20
CA LEU A 2 -18.87 -27.19 29.59
C LEU A 2 -17.47 -27.33 30.19
N ALA A 3 -17.10 -26.37 31.04
CA ALA A 3 -15.83 -26.37 31.76
C ALA A 3 -16.01 -27.17 33.05
N GLY A 4 -15.32 -28.31 33.17
CA GLY A 4 -15.18 -29.04 34.42
C GLY A 4 -13.96 -28.51 35.18
N ILE A 5 -14.16 -28.10 36.43
CA ILE A 5 -13.11 -27.64 37.35
C ILE A 5 -12.47 -28.86 38.00
N GLY A 6 -11.18 -29.11 37.72
CA GLY A 6 -10.35 -30.07 38.44
C GLY A 6 -9.97 -29.55 39.83
N ALA A 7 -9.72 -30.46 40.79
CA ALA A 7 -9.48 -30.17 42.21
C ALA A 7 -8.19 -29.38 42.51
N ASP A 8 -7.45 -28.99 41.48
CA ASP A 8 -6.16 -28.32 41.47
C ASP A 8 -6.18 -26.97 40.71
N GLY A 9 -7.35 -26.52 40.25
CA GLY A 9 -7.54 -25.15 39.75
C GLY A 9 -6.90 -24.84 38.39
N GLN A 10 -6.42 -25.83 37.64
CA GLN A 10 -5.91 -25.63 36.27
C GLN A 10 -7.00 -25.86 35.21
N LEU A 11 -7.21 -24.85 34.37
CA LEU A 11 -8.09 -24.90 33.19
C LEU A 11 -7.47 -25.80 32.12
N ASN A 12 -7.96 -27.04 32.00
CA ASN A 12 -7.56 -27.96 30.93
C ASN A 12 -8.28 -27.63 29.62
N TYR A 13 -7.56 -27.02 28.69
CA TYR A 13 -7.99 -26.86 27.30
C TYR A 13 -7.64 -28.12 26.49
N LEU A 14 -8.64 -28.96 26.22
CA LEU A 14 -8.49 -30.16 25.40
C LEU A 14 -8.60 -29.80 23.91
N TYR A 15 -7.46 -29.64 23.22
CA TYR A 15 -7.43 -29.52 21.77
C TYR A 15 -7.31 -30.90 21.11
N PRO A 16 -8.17 -31.27 20.14
CA PRO A 16 -8.03 -32.55 19.46
C PRO A 16 -6.81 -32.52 18.53
N GLN A 17 -5.86 -33.42 18.77
CA GLN A 17 -4.74 -33.68 17.87
C GLN A 17 -5.18 -34.72 16.82
N TYR A 18 -5.41 -34.28 15.58
CA TYR A 18 -5.66 -35.21 14.48
C TYR A 18 -4.32 -35.71 13.91
N GLN A 19 -4.10 -37.01 13.95
CA GLN A 19 -2.97 -37.65 13.28
C GLN A 19 -3.29 -37.80 11.79
N VAL A 20 -2.54 -37.10 10.94
CA VAL A 20 -2.56 -37.30 9.48
C VAL A 20 -1.41 -38.23 9.10
N GLU A 21 -1.73 -39.39 8.53
CA GLU A 21 -0.71 -40.27 7.95
C GLU A 21 -0.15 -39.65 6.67
N PRO A 22 1.18 -39.73 6.43
CA PRO A 22 1.78 -39.19 5.22
C PRO A 22 1.35 -40.01 4.00
N VAL A 23 0.79 -39.35 2.98
CA VAL A 23 0.44 -39.99 1.71
C VAL A 23 1.70 -40.31 0.90
N ASN A 24 1.82 -41.55 0.44
CA ASN A 24 2.95 -42.00 -0.39
C ASN A 24 2.95 -41.31 -1.76
N ARG A 25 4.15 -40.98 -2.25
CA ARG A 25 4.37 -40.42 -3.58
C ARG A 25 3.92 -41.42 -4.64
N VAL A 26 3.01 -41.02 -5.53
CA VAL A 26 2.58 -41.82 -6.70
C VAL A 26 3.82 -42.22 -7.52
N GLN A 27 4.10 -43.51 -7.61
CA GLN A 27 5.19 -44.05 -8.41
C GLN A 27 4.75 -44.08 -9.89
N GLY A 28 5.62 -43.58 -10.79
CA GLY A 28 5.36 -43.59 -12.24
C GLY A 28 5.15 -42.23 -12.89
N VAL A 29 5.17 -41.12 -12.12
CA VAL A 29 5.23 -39.78 -12.70
C VAL A 29 6.68 -39.30 -12.77
N ASN A 30 7.21 -39.14 -13.98
CA ASN A 30 8.46 -38.42 -14.18
C ASN A 30 8.30 -37.03 -13.59
N ARG A 31 9.19 -36.65 -12.67
CA ARG A 31 9.32 -35.24 -12.29
C ARG A 31 9.69 -34.52 -13.57
N VAL A 32 8.90 -33.55 -14.00
CA VAL A 32 9.39 -32.57 -14.95
C VAL A 32 10.44 -31.75 -14.20
N THR A 33 11.66 -32.28 -14.13
CA THR A 33 12.86 -31.47 -13.93
C THR A 33 12.96 -30.64 -15.19
N GLY A 34 12.31 -29.47 -15.18
CA GLY A 34 12.18 -28.60 -16.33
C GLY A 34 13.55 -28.22 -16.90
N LYS A 35 14.02 -29.05 -17.84
CA LYS A 35 15.14 -28.81 -18.74
C LYS A 35 14.94 -29.62 -20.02
N GLU A 36 13.72 -29.68 -20.54
CA GLU A 36 13.52 -30.14 -21.91
C GLU A 36 12.51 -29.22 -22.59
N GLY A 37 12.99 -28.47 -23.58
CA GLY A 37 12.14 -27.73 -24.51
C GLY A 37 11.90 -26.25 -24.22
N THR A 38 12.94 -25.48 -23.91
CA THR A 38 13.00 -24.11 -24.46
C THR A 38 14.17 -24.08 -25.39
N ASN A 39 13.91 -23.80 -26.67
CA ASN A 39 14.89 -23.30 -27.63
C ASN A 39 15.93 -22.46 -26.89
N GLU A 40 17.20 -22.65 -27.21
CA GLU A 40 18.31 -21.84 -26.73
C GLU A 40 17.96 -20.35 -26.87
N ILE A 41 17.34 -19.79 -25.85
CA ILE A 41 17.39 -18.36 -25.59
C ILE A 41 18.82 -18.22 -25.11
N ASP A 42 19.68 -17.89 -26.05
CA ASP A 42 21.03 -17.40 -25.84
C ASP A 42 21.01 -16.44 -24.64
N LYS A 43 21.32 -16.99 -23.48
CA LYS A 43 21.12 -16.38 -22.16
C LYS A 43 22.27 -15.46 -21.79
N THR A 44 23.08 -15.04 -22.77
CA THR A 44 24.32 -14.30 -22.51
C THR A 44 24.69 -13.35 -23.64
N LYS A 45 23.73 -12.59 -24.14
CA LYS A 45 24.03 -11.19 -24.48
C LYS A 45 23.15 -10.28 -23.65
N GLU A 46 23.80 -9.65 -22.69
CA GLU A 46 23.41 -8.50 -21.86
C GLU A 46 23.02 -7.27 -22.71
N THR A 47 22.33 -7.46 -23.82
CA THR A 47 21.79 -6.37 -24.61
C THR A 47 20.47 -6.00 -23.99
N GLU A 48 20.50 -4.92 -23.22
CA GLU A 48 19.30 -4.22 -22.81
C GLU A 48 18.39 -4.00 -24.02
N CYS A 49 17.12 -4.39 -23.88
CA CYS A 49 16.12 -4.25 -24.95
C CYS A 49 15.95 -2.76 -25.31
N GLN A 50 15.63 -2.44 -26.56
CA GLN A 50 15.55 -1.02 -26.99
C GLN A 50 14.46 -0.29 -26.20
N THR A 51 13.32 -0.94 -25.97
CA THR A 51 12.25 -0.41 -25.10
C THR A 51 12.74 -0.11 -23.68
N CYS A 52 13.51 -1.03 -23.09
CA CYS A 52 14.05 -0.92 -21.73
C CYS A 52 14.99 0.29 -21.64
N LYS A 53 15.91 0.38 -22.62
CA LYS A 53 16.93 1.42 -22.71
C LYS A 53 16.36 2.81 -23.00
N ALA A 54 15.31 2.88 -23.82
CA ALA A 54 14.66 4.13 -24.18
C ALA A 54 13.65 4.62 -23.12
N ARG A 55 13.14 3.71 -22.28
CA ARG A 55 12.16 4.08 -21.26
C ARG A 55 12.73 5.12 -20.30
N ARG A 56 11.91 6.13 -20.01
CA ARG A 56 12.18 7.13 -18.98
C ARG A 56 10.99 7.19 -18.03
N TYR A 57 11.29 7.37 -16.77
CA TYR A 57 10.31 7.69 -15.74
C TYR A 57 10.34 9.19 -15.48
N VAL A 58 9.17 9.79 -15.39
CA VAL A 58 9.01 11.22 -15.12
C VAL A 58 7.82 11.38 -14.19
N ASP A 59 8.01 12.19 -13.16
CA ASP A 59 6.93 12.63 -12.30
C ASP A 59 6.21 13.82 -12.93
N GLY A 60 4.89 13.72 -13.00
CA GLY A 60 4.00 14.75 -13.54
C GLY A 60 3.30 15.58 -12.48
N SER A 61 3.62 15.39 -11.19
CA SER A 61 3.00 16.18 -10.11
C SER A 61 3.53 17.61 -10.07
N ASP A 62 2.81 18.50 -9.39
CA ASP A 62 3.20 19.89 -9.17
C ASP A 62 4.19 20.07 -7.99
N GLU A 63 4.50 19.00 -7.25
CA GLU A 63 5.33 19.06 -6.03
C GLU A 63 6.82 19.20 -6.34
N GLY A 64 7.38 20.41 -6.35
CA GLY A 64 8.77 20.67 -6.77
C GLY A 64 9.89 19.99 -5.96
N ASN A 65 9.57 19.39 -4.81
CA ASN A 65 10.52 18.79 -3.88
C ASN A 65 10.61 17.26 -3.98
N VAL A 66 9.92 16.62 -4.93
CA VAL A 66 10.06 15.18 -5.21
C VAL A 66 11.05 14.91 -6.35
N SER A 67 11.57 13.68 -6.39
CA SER A 67 12.48 13.21 -7.44
C SER A 67 11.79 13.03 -8.79
N PHE A 68 12.58 12.77 -9.85
CA PHE A 68 12.08 12.49 -11.21
C PHE A 68 11.27 13.58 -11.92
N LYS A 69 11.40 14.86 -11.51
CA LYS A 69 10.88 16.01 -12.29
C LYS A 69 11.43 16.08 -13.72
N ALA A 70 12.68 15.66 -13.89
CA ALA A 70 13.25 15.43 -15.20
C ALA A 70 13.16 13.93 -15.56
N PRO A 71 12.91 13.58 -16.84
CA PRO A 71 12.87 12.19 -17.28
C PRO A 71 14.17 11.43 -16.97
N GLY A 72 14.09 10.44 -16.08
CA GLY A 72 15.20 9.61 -15.64
C GLY A 72 15.13 8.19 -16.19
N TYR A 73 16.28 7.58 -16.49
CA TYR A 73 16.32 6.16 -16.84
C TYR A 73 16.24 5.29 -15.58
N ILE A 74 15.40 4.26 -15.62
CA ILE A 74 15.27 3.26 -14.55
C ILE A 74 15.23 1.88 -15.19
N SER A 75 16.13 0.99 -14.75
CA SER A 75 16.15 -0.39 -15.24
C SER A 75 14.89 -1.14 -14.80
N PRO A 76 14.40 -2.11 -15.61
CA PRO A 76 13.27 -2.96 -15.24
C PRO A 76 13.41 -3.60 -13.85
N GLU A 77 14.61 -4.04 -13.49
CA GLU A 77 14.92 -4.70 -12.22
C GLU A 77 14.83 -3.75 -11.03
N ALA A 78 15.30 -2.51 -11.18
CA ALA A 78 15.27 -1.49 -10.13
C ALA A 78 13.92 -0.76 -10.06
N SER A 79 13.10 -0.85 -11.11
CA SER A 79 11.86 -0.07 -11.28
C SER A 79 10.93 -0.12 -10.06
N GLY A 80 10.76 -1.29 -9.45
CA GLY A 80 9.88 -1.45 -8.30
C GLY A 80 10.34 -0.68 -7.06
N ALA A 81 11.63 -0.75 -6.74
CA ALA A 81 12.19 -0.07 -5.59
C ALA A 81 12.24 1.45 -5.82
N VAL A 82 12.69 1.87 -7.00
CA VAL A 82 12.86 3.29 -7.33
C VAL A 82 11.52 4.01 -7.40
N VAL A 83 10.54 3.49 -8.16
CA VAL A 83 9.22 4.11 -8.27
C VAL A 83 8.54 4.13 -6.90
N ARG A 84 8.59 3.02 -6.13
CA ARG A 84 8.03 3.03 -4.78
C ARG A 84 8.67 4.08 -3.88
N SER A 85 10.00 4.21 -3.91
CA SER A 85 10.70 5.22 -3.11
C SER A 85 10.24 6.63 -3.46
N HIS A 86 10.08 6.90 -4.76
CA HIS A 86 9.55 8.17 -5.25
C HIS A 86 8.10 8.41 -4.79
N GLU A 87 7.22 7.41 -4.88
CA GLU A 87 5.85 7.53 -4.36
C GLU A 87 5.82 7.83 -2.85
N GLN A 88 6.79 7.33 -2.09
CA GLN A 88 6.89 7.65 -0.66
C GLN A 88 7.32 9.10 -0.39
N GLU A 89 7.96 9.78 -1.34
CA GLU A 89 8.25 11.22 -1.21
C GLU A 89 6.95 12.03 -1.20
N HIS A 90 5.98 11.66 -2.06
CA HIS A 90 4.64 12.24 -2.07
C HIS A 90 3.88 11.97 -0.76
N VAL A 91 4.02 10.76 -0.21
CA VAL A 91 3.40 10.42 1.08
C VAL A 91 4.00 11.28 2.20
N ALA A 92 5.33 11.40 2.24
CA ALA A 92 6.01 12.21 3.25
C ALA A 92 5.61 13.69 3.19
N ASN A 93 5.43 14.24 1.97
CA ASN A 93 4.90 15.58 1.78
C ASN A 93 3.49 15.71 2.34
N ALA A 94 2.61 14.77 2.03
CA ALA A 94 1.23 14.78 2.52
C ALA A 94 1.13 14.64 4.04
N GLU A 95 2.00 13.83 4.66
CA GLU A 95 2.11 13.72 6.12
C GLU A 95 2.57 15.03 6.76
N SER A 96 3.55 15.70 6.14
CA SER A 96 4.02 17.03 6.57
C SER A 96 2.90 18.07 6.48
N GLU A 97 2.17 18.10 5.36
CA GLU A 97 1.01 18.98 5.21
C GLU A 97 -0.10 18.69 6.23
N GLY A 98 -0.35 17.41 6.51
CA GLY A 98 -1.34 16.95 7.48
C GLY A 98 -0.98 17.24 8.93
N SER A 99 0.29 17.54 9.19
CA SER A 99 0.78 17.96 10.51
C SER A 99 0.63 19.47 10.75
N THR A 100 0.22 20.23 9.73
CA THR A 100 0.04 21.68 9.83
C THR A 100 -1.27 22.02 10.55
N PRO A 101 -1.31 23.04 11.44
CA PRO A 101 -2.53 23.42 12.15
C PRO A 101 -3.72 23.65 11.22
N GLY A 102 -4.81 22.92 11.48
CA GLY A 102 -6.06 23.01 10.73
C GLY A 102 -6.12 22.19 9.43
N LYS A 103 -5.09 21.36 9.18
CA LYS A 103 -5.11 20.27 8.22
C LYS A 103 -4.95 18.95 8.98
N GLU A 104 -5.55 17.89 8.49
CA GLU A 104 -5.45 16.53 9.05
C GLU A 104 -5.37 15.55 7.89
N LEU A 105 -4.29 14.77 7.80
CA LEU A 105 -4.18 13.69 6.82
C LEU A 105 -5.04 12.51 7.29
N ILE A 106 -6.04 12.13 6.49
CA ILE A 106 -6.94 11.02 6.78
C ILE A 106 -6.37 9.70 6.26
N SER A 107 -5.82 9.73 5.05
CA SER A 107 -5.21 8.55 4.44
C SER A 107 -4.26 8.95 3.33
N ALA A 108 -3.15 8.23 3.22
CA ALA A 108 -2.27 8.23 2.05
C ALA A 108 -2.18 6.79 1.52
N SER A 109 -2.31 6.60 0.21
CA SER A 109 -2.27 5.29 -0.42
C SER A 109 -1.47 5.35 -1.72
N VAL A 110 -0.55 4.40 -1.87
CA VAL A 110 0.32 4.29 -3.03
C VAL A 110 -0.15 3.12 -3.90
N SER A 111 -0.42 3.39 -5.17
CA SER A 111 -0.76 2.39 -6.17
C SER A 111 0.33 2.29 -7.23
N LEU A 112 0.95 1.12 -7.37
CA LEU A 112 1.98 0.86 -8.38
C LEU A 112 1.38 0.17 -9.60
N LYS A 113 1.67 0.68 -10.79
CA LYS A 113 1.28 0.10 -12.07
C LYS A 113 2.41 -0.77 -12.59
N VAL A 114 2.18 -2.08 -12.69
CA VAL A 114 3.13 -3.02 -13.27
C VAL A 114 2.83 -3.26 -14.76
N ALA A 115 3.86 -3.46 -15.55
CA ALA A 115 3.78 -3.81 -16.96
C ALA A 115 4.84 -4.84 -17.32
N VAL A 116 4.68 -5.48 -18.47
CA VAL A 116 5.64 -6.45 -19.01
C VAL A 116 6.21 -5.87 -20.30
N CYS A 117 7.53 -5.94 -20.45
CA CYS A 117 8.18 -5.49 -21.67
C CYS A 117 7.87 -6.46 -22.82
N PRO A 118 7.35 -5.99 -23.97
CA PRO A 118 7.02 -6.86 -25.09
C PRO A 118 8.25 -7.44 -25.79
N GLU A 119 9.42 -6.79 -25.68
CA GLU A 119 10.66 -7.27 -26.33
C GLU A 119 11.35 -8.37 -25.53
N CYS A 120 11.49 -8.18 -24.21
CA CYS A 120 12.32 -9.05 -23.36
C CYS A 120 11.54 -9.81 -22.29
N GLY A 121 10.23 -9.60 -22.18
CA GLY A 121 9.37 -10.29 -21.20
C GLY A 121 9.61 -9.92 -19.74
N LYS A 122 10.50 -8.95 -19.44
CA LYS A 122 10.76 -8.52 -18.06
C LYS A 122 9.55 -7.76 -17.52
N SER A 123 9.07 -8.16 -16.34
CA SER A 123 8.10 -7.40 -15.56
C SER A 123 8.77 -6.21 -14.89
N TYR A 124 8.15 -5.04 -14.96
CA TYR A 124 8.66 -3.81 -14.36
C TYR A 124 7.50 -2.94 -13.85
N VAL A 125 7.81 -1.95 -13.01
CA VAL A 125 6.84 -0.93 -12.57
C VAL A 125 6.85 0.21 -13.57
N ALA A 126 5.75 0.36 -14.31
CA ALA A 126 5.54 1.38 -15.32
C ALA A 126 5.38 2.78 -14.71
N GLY A 127 4.79 2.86 -13.52
CA GLY A 127 4.75 4.07 -12.71
C GLY A 127 3.95 3.87 -11.43
N GLY A 128 3.84 4.92 -10.63
CA GLY A 128 3.04 4.94 -9.42
C GLY A 128 1.97 6.02 -9.47
N THR A 129 1.05 5.96 -8.52
CA THR A 129 0.12 7.05 -8.24
C THR A 129 -0.12 7.05 -6.75
N THR A 130 0.19 8.18 -6.12
CA THR A 130 -0.09 8.42 -4.71
C THR A 130 -1.40 9.19 -4.59
N THR A 131 -2.32 8.68 -3.79
CA THR A 131 -3.61 9.32 -3.49
C THR A 131 -3.66 9.66 -2.02
N THR A 132 -3.92 10.92 -1.71
CA THR A 132 -3.98 11.44 -0.35
C THR A 132 -5.36 12.04 -0.09
N THR A 133 -5.86 11.90 1.13
CA THR A 133 -7.13 12.48 1.56
C THR A 133 -6.89 13.34 2.76
N MET A 134 -7.17 14.63 2.62
CA MET A 134 -6.94 15.65 3.63
C MET A 134 -8.28 16.19 4.13
N LYS A 135 -8.38 16.35 5.44
CA LYS A 135 -9.48 17.05 6.10
C LYS A 135 -8.98 18.42 6.54
N TYR A 136 -9.75 19.45 6.20
CA TYR A 136 -9.45 20.83 6.56
C TYR A 136 -10.42 21.27 7.66
N SER A 137 -9.90 21.84 8.75
CA SER A 137 -10.73 22.40 9.81
C SER A 137 -11.23 23.80 9.43
N SER A 138 -12.05 23.87 8.39
CA SER A 138 -12.79 25.08 8.05
C SER A 138 -14.05 24.71 7.27
N ASN A 139 -14.96 24.01 7.95
CA ASN A 139 -16.32 23.91 7.46
C ASN A 139 -17.05 25.24 7.73
N PRO A 140 -17.49 26.01 6.73
CA PRO A 140 -18.27 27.23 6.95
C PRO A 140 -19.59 26.96 7.72
N TYR A 141 -20.09 25.71 7.72
CA TYR A 141 -21.23 25.29 8.54
C TYR A 141 -20.91 25.14 10.04
N ASP A 142 -19.65 24.85 10.42
CA ASP A 142 -19.25 24.75 11.84
C ASP A 142 -19.11 26.13 12.49
N GLN A 143 -18.79 27.17 11.72
CA GLN A 143 -18.78 28.55 12.19
C GLN A 143 -20.22 29.08 12.40
N GLY A 144 -21.13 28.74 11.48
CA GLY A 144 -22.55 29.03 11.60
C GLY A 144 -23.21 28.33 12.79
N ARG A 145 -22.89 27.06 13.04
CA ARG A 145 -23.40 26.35 14.23
C ARG A 145 -22.95 26.97 15.54
N LYS A 146 -21.67 27.34 15.68
CA LYS A 146 -21.17 27.99 16.90
C LYS A 146 -21.81 29.34 17.16
N THR A 147 -22.11 30.11 16.11
CA THR A 147 -22.82 31.39 16.23
C THR A 147 -24.31 31.23 16.50
N ILE A 148 -24.99 30.24 15.91
CA ILE A 148 -26.41 29.94 16.17
C ILE A 148 -26.61 29.34 17.56
N GLU A 149 -25.79 28.37 17.96
CA GLU A 149 -25.82 27.77 19.30
C GLU A 149 -25.44 28.80 20.38
N GLY A 150 -24.41 29.62 20.14
CA GLY A 150 -24.03 30.70 21.05
C GLY A 150 -25.12 31.77 21.21
N SER A 151 -25.86 32.08 20.15
CA SER A 151 -27.01 32.99 20.18
C SER A 151 -28.20 32.41 20.95
N PHE A 152 -28.48 31.11 20.78
CA PHE A 152 -29.59 30.42 21.47
C PHE A 152 -29.35 30.28 22.98
N LEU A 153 -28.09 30.16 23.41
CA LEU A 153 -27.73 30.06 24.82
C LEU A 153 -27.69 31.41 25.54
N LYS A 154 -27.62 32.53 24.82
CA LYS A 154 -27.43 33.88 25.39
C LYS A 154 -28.69 34.50 26.01
N GLY A 155 -29.82 33.80 26.00
CA GLY A 155 -31.10 34.25 26.59
C GLY A 155 -31.83 33.20 27.41
N LYS A 156 -31.22 32.04 27.68
CA LYS A 156 -31.84 31.00 28.52
C LYS A 156 -31.53 31.27 30.01
N ASN A 157 -32.33 32.14 30.62
CA ASN A 157 -32.50 32.15 32.07
C ASN A 157 -33.29 30.89 32.47
N VAL A 158 -32.57 29.88 32.99
CA VAL A 158 -33.16 28.68 33.57
C VAL A 158 -33.55 29.01 35.00
N ASP A 159 -34.84 29.23 35.24
CA ASP A 159 -35.37 29.38 36.60
C ASP A 159 -35.60 27.99 37.17
N LEU A 160 -34.68 27.54 38.03
CA LEU A 160 -34.76 26.26 38.73
C LEU A 160 -35.53 26.49 40.04
N VAL A 161 -36.83 26.23 40.01
CA VAL A 161 -37.61 25.97 41.23
C VAL A 161 -37.73 24.46 41.38
N ALA A 162 -37.10 23.92 42.42
CA ALA A 162 -37.40 22.63 43.02
C ALA A 162 -37.27 22.77 44.54
#